data_AF-A0A3D5KMU4-F1
#
_entry.id   AF-A0A3D5KMU4-F1
#
_cell.length_a   1.000
_cell.length_b   1.000
_cell.length_c   1.000
_cell.angle_alpha   90.00
_cell.angle_beta   90.00
_cell.angle_gamma   90.00
#
_symmetry.space_group_name_H-M   'P 1'
#
loop_
_entity.id
_entity.type
_entity.pdbx_description
1 polymer ?
#
loop_
_entity_poly.entity_id
_entity_poly.type
_entity_poly.pdbx_seq_one_letter_code
_entity_poly.pdbx_strand_id
1 'polypeptide(L)'
;MLTLTEKILFVIATLASLYFTYRGVARIMNHINSGRGKIDWSLAYKRIGDLIVKVGLFQPVFRFRLWPSILHGLIGWGFLSFLLINLADLIYAFTNFKLLDHIGFFLLFFFFVV
;
A
#
# COMPACT_ATOMS: atom_id res chain seq x y z
N MET A 1 14.19 20.06 0.33
CA MET A 1 14.63 19.04 -0.65
C MET A 1 15.72 18.20 0.00
N LEU A 2 15.68 16.88 -0.14
CA LEU A 2 16.74 16.01 0.40
C LEU A 2 18.08 16.35 -0.27
N THR A 3 19.11 16.54 0.55
CA THR A 3 20.50 16.65 0.12
C THR A 3 20.96 15.36 -0.58
N LEU A 4 22.04 15.43 -1.35
CA LEU A 4 22.59 14.25 -2.05
C LEU A 4 22.88 13.10 -1.08
N THR A 5 23.46 13.41 0.08
CA THR A 5 23.77 12.44 1.13
C THR A 5 22.53 11.77 1.69
N GLU A 6 21.48 12.53 1.98
CA GLU A 6 20.20 11.99 2.48
C GLU A 6 19.53 11.09 1.45
N LYS A 7 19.59 11.44 0.16
CA LYS A 7 19.06 10.59 -0.92
C LYS A 7 19.78 9.25 -0.99
N ILE A 8 21.11 9.24 -0.88
CA ILE A 8 21.91 8.01 -0.89
C ILE A 8 21.57 7.12 0.31
N LEU A 9 21.55 7.71 1.52
CA LEU A 9 21.19 6.96 2.74
C LEU A 9 19.76 6.40 2.67
N PHE A 10 18.81 7.19 2.16
CA PHE A 10 17.43 6.77 1.96
C PHE A 10 17.33 5.58 0.99
N VAL A 11 18.03 5.64 -0.15
CA VAL A 11 18.05 4.55 -1.13
C VAL A 11 18.63 3.28 -0.53
N ILE A 12 19.77 3.36 0.17
CA ILE A 12 20.40 2.20 0.82
C ILE A 12 19.46 1.58 1.85
N ALA A 13 18.85 2.40 2.72
CA ALA A 13 17.90 1.93 3.73
C ALA A 13 16.66 1.28 3.09
N THR A 14 16.14 1.87 2.02
CA THR A 14 14.99 1.34 1.27
C THR A 14 15.31 0.00 0.63
N LEU A 15 16.46 -0.11 -0.04
CA LEU A 15 16.90 -1.36 -0.67
C LEU A 15 17.13 -2.47 0.36
N ALA A 16 17.75 -2.14 1.50
CA ALA A 16 17.93 -3.09 2.60
C ALA A 16 16.56 -3.58 3.13
N SER A 17 15.62 -2.67 3.39
CA SER A 17 14.26 -3.00 3.84
C SER A 17 13.52 -3.89 2.85
N LEU A 18 13.57 -3.55 1.55
CA LEU A 18 12.97 -4.36 0.48
C LEU A 18 13.61 -5.75 0.39
N TYR A 19 14.92 -5.85 0.53
CA TYR A 19 15.62 -7.15 0.52
C TYR A 19 15.15 -8.07 1.65
N PHE A 20 15.08 -7.56 2.87
CA PHE A 20 14.59 -8.36 4.01
C PHE A 20 13.11 -8.72 3.87
N THR A 21 12.29 -7.79 3.37
CA THR A 21 10.88 -8.04 3.09
C THR A 21 10.71 -9.13 2.03
N TYR A 22 11.46 -9.05 0.93
CA TYR A 22 11.44 -10.04 -0.14
C TYR A 22 11.85 -11.43 0.37
N ARG A 23 12.90 -11.53 1.19
CA ARG A 23 13.30 -12.81 1.80
C ARG A 23 12.20 -13.41 2.67
N GLY A 24 11.48 -12.58 3.43
CA GLY A 24 10.32 -13.01 4.22
C GLY A 24 9.19 -13.55 3.34
N VAL A 25 8.80 -12.79 2.32
CA VAL A 25 7.75 -13.17 1.36
C VAL A 25 8.13 -14.45 0.60
N ALA A 26 9.37 -14.55 0.13
CA ALA A 26 9.86 -15.73 -0.58
C ALA A 26 9.79 -16.99 0.29
N ARG A 27 10.12 -16.89 1.58
CA ARG A 27 9.97 -18.00 2.54
C ARG A 27 8.52 -18.45 2.66
N ILE A 28 7.60 -17.51 2.83
CA ILE A 28 6.15 -17.80 2.93
C ILE A 28 5.67 -18.47 1.65
N MET A 29 6.02 -17.90 0.49
CA MET A 29 5.61 -18.43 -0.81
C MET A 29 6.14 -19.85 -1.05
N ASN A 30 7.40 -20.12 -0.67
CA ASN A 30 7.97 -21.47 -0.75
C ASN A 30 7.20 -22.48 0.13
N HIS A 31 6.78 -22.07 1.33
CA HIS A 31 5.94 -22.92 2.18
C HIS A 31 4.56 -23.18 1.56
N ILE A 32 3.91 -22.15 1.00
CA ILE A 32 2.61 -22.32 0.33
C ILE A 32 2.73 -23.24 -0.89
N ASN A 33 3.77 -23.05 -1.70
CA ASN A 33 4.04 -23.86 -2.89
C ASN A 33 4.45 -25.31 -2.58
N SER A 34 4.93 -25.58 -1.36
CA SER A 34 5.21 -26.95 -0.92
C SER A 34 3.95 -27.78 -0.63
N GLY A 35 2.77 -27.17 -0.64
CA GLY A 35 1.48 -27.85 -0.48
C GLY A 35 1.03 -28.63 -1.73
N ARG A 36 0.01 -29.49 -1.57
CA ARG A 36 -0.49 -30.41 -2.62
C ARG A 36 -1.36 -29.77 -3.72
N GLY A 37 -1.52 -28.43 -3.73
CA GLY A 37 -2.31 -27.71 -4.73
C GLY A 37 -1.45 -26.72 -5.50
N LYS A 38 -1.46 -26.80 -6.84
CA LYS A 38 -0.82 -25.78 -7.69
C LYS A 38 -1.64 -24.49 -7.60
N ILE A 39 -0.98 -23.36 -7.33
CA ILE A 39 -1.62 -22.05 -7.36
C ILE A 39 -2.08 -21.76 -8.80
N ASP A 40 -3.38 -21.61 -9.00
CA ASP A 40 -3.92 -21.15 -10.28
C ASP A 40 -3.82 -19.62 -10.35
N TRP A 41 -2.71 -19.16 -10.93
CA TRP A 41 -2.42 -17.73 -11.14
C TRP A 41 -3.43 -17.04 -12.06
N SER A 42 -4.15 -17.79 -12.91
CA SER A 42 -5.17 -17.22 -13.80
C SER A 42 -6.39 -16.71 -13.01
N LEU A 43 -6.70 -17.37 -11.89
CA LEU A 43 -7.77 -16.97 -10.99
C LEU A 43 -7.40 -15.72 -10.16
N ALA A 44 -6.11 -15.52 -9.87
CA ALA A 44 -5.64 -14.37 -9.12
C ALA A 44 -5.96 -13.07 -9.87
N TYR A 45 -5.60 -12.98 -11.16
CA TYR A 45 -5.88 -11.80 -11.98
C TYR A 45 -7.38 -11.49 -12.10
N LYS A 46 -8.21 -12.52 -12.27
CA LYS A 46 -9.68 -12.35 -12.31
C LYS A 46 -10.25 -11.79 -11.00
N ARG A 47 -9.57 -12.02 -9.88
CA ARG A 47 -9.99 -11.58 -8.55
C ARG A 47 -9.35 -10.27 -8.09
N ILE A 48 -8.33 -9.74 -8.78
CA ILE A 48 -7.64 -8.50 -8.37
C ILE A 48 -8.62 -7.32 -8.29
N GLY A 49 -9.49 -7.13 -9.29
CA GLY A 49 -10.47 -6.03 -9.25
C GLY A 49 -11.42 -6.14 -8.07
N ASP A 50 -11.93 -7.34 -7.84
CA ASP A 50 -12.82 -7.67 -6.72
C ASP A 50 -12.10 -7.50 -5.36
N LEU A 51 -10.81 -7.81 -5.32
CA LEU A 51 -9.93 -7.63 -4.15
C LEU A 51 -9.69 -6.14 -3.86
N ILE A 52 -9.44 -5.32 -4.89
CA ILE A 52 -9.24 -3.87 -4.74
C ILE A 52 -10.49 -3.24 -4.11
N VAL A 53 -11.67 -3.61 -4.60
CA VAL A 53 -12.94 -3.12 -4.02
C VAL A 53 -13.10 -3.58 -2.57
N LYS A 54 -12.82 -4.85 -2.27
CA LYS A 54 -12.92 -5.40 -0.90
C LYS A 54 -11.93 -4.75 0.08
N VAL A 55 -10.71 -4.48 -0.37
CA VAL A 55 -9.63 -3.85 0.42
C VAL A 55 -9.93 -2.36 0.60
N GLY A 56 -10.27 -1.65 -0.49
CA GLY A 56 -10.61 -0.24 -0.43
C GLY A 56 -11.83 0.02 0.44
N LEU A 57 -12.89 -0.77 0.31
CA LEU A 57 -14.09 -0.61 1.13
C LEU A 57 -13.98 -1.29 2.51
N PHE A 58 -12.82 -1.84 2.88
CA PHE A 58 -12.62 -2.60 4.12
C PHE A 58 -13.75 -3.60 4.43
N GLN A 59 -14.37 -4.19 3.39
CA GLN A 59 -15.56 -5.04 3.50
C GLN A 59 -15.43 -6.21 4.51
N PRO A 60 -14.25 -6.86 4.69
CA PRO A 60 -14.10 -7.92 5.67
C PRO A 60 -14.21 -7.43 7.13
N VAL A 61 -13.90 -6.16 7.40
CA VAL A 61 -13.77 -5.60 8.74
C VAL A 61 -15.14 -5.24 9.33
N PHE A 62 -16.13 -4.91 8.50
CA PHE A 62 -17.44 -4.42 8.92
C PHE A 62 -18.44 -5.48 9.45
N ARG A 63 -18.06 -6.76 9.48
CA ARG A 63 -19.02 -7.84 9.74
C ARG A 63 -19.28 -8.16 11.21
N PHE A 64 -18.38 -7.81 12.13
CA PHE A 64 -18.44 -8.34 13.48
C PHE A 64 -18.84 -7.34 14.57
N ARG A 65 -18.54 -6.02 14.45
CA ARG A 65 -18.95 -4.98 15.43
C ARG A 65 -18.90 -3.56 14.83
N LEU A 66 -20.05 -2.88 14.69
CA LEU A 66 -20.14 -1.56 14.03
C LEU A 66 -19.09 -0.53 14.52
N TRP A 67 -18.98 -0.31 15.83
CA TRP A 67 -18.08 0.72 16.38
C TRP A 67 -16.58 0.40 16.17
N PRO A 68 -16.06 -0.78 16.55
CA PRO A 68 -14.68 -1.17 16.22
C PRO A 68 -14.38 -1.13 14.72
N SER A 69 -15.34 -1.49 13.87
CA SER A 69 -15.17 -1.49 12.42
C SER A 69 -15.09 -0.08 11.84
N ILE A 70 -15.89 0.87 12.34
CA ILE A 70 -15.79 2.28 11.95
C ILE A 70 -14.41 2.83 12.35
N LEU A 71 -13.99 2.60 13.59
CA LEU A 71 -12.68 3.06 14.07
C LEU A 71 -11.52 2.42 13.26
N HIS A 72 -11.58 1.13 12.96
CA HIS A 72 -10.59 0.47 12.11
C HIS A 72 -10.63 0.99 10.67
N GLY A 73 -11.82 1.32 10.15
CA GLY A 73 -11.96 1.97 8.85
C GLY A 73 -11.24 3.30 8.82
N LEU A 74 -11.49 4.19 9.79
CA LEU A 74 -10.83 5.49 9.89
C LEU A 74 -9.31 5.37 10.03
N ILE A 75 -8.83 4.46 10.90
CA ILE A 75 -7.39 4.22 11.07
C ILE A 75 -6.77 3.63 9.79
N GLY A 76 -7.43 2.66 9.16
CA GLY A 76 -6.99 2.05 7.90
C GLY A 76 -6.93 3.06 6.76
N TRP A 77 -7.93 3.93 6.65
CA TRP A 77 -7.93 5.05 5.71
C TRP A 77 -6.83 6.07 6.01
N GLY A 78 -6.55 6.35 7.29
CA GLY A 78 -5.43 7.19 7.70
C GLY A 78 -4.08 6.61 7.25
N PHE A 79 -3.86 5.31 7.45
CA PHE A 79 -2.63 4.65 6.97
C PHE A 79 -2.51 4.60 5.45
N LEU A 80 -3.61 4.33 4.74
CA LEU A 80 -3.61 4.32 3.28
C LEU A 80 -3.33 5.72 2.71
N SER A 81 -3.94 6.74 3.30
CA SER A 81 -3.70 8.15 3.01
C SER A 81 -2.24 8.53 3.24
N PHE A 82 -1.69 8.17 4.41
CA PHE A 82 -0.29 8.40 4.74
C PHE A 82 0.65 7.73 3.74
N LEU A 83 0.38 6.46 3.38
CA LEU A 83 1.16 5.74 2.37
C LEU A 83 1.16 6.49 1.02
N LEU A 84 0.00 6.91 0.54
CA LEU A 84 -0.14 7.59 -0.75
C LEU A 84 0.59 8.94 -0.77
N ILE A 85 0.47 9.74 0.30
CA ILE A 85 1.19 11.01 0.42
C ILE A 85 2.70 10.76 0.43
N ASN A 86 3.18 9.82 1.24
CA ASN A 86 4.61 9.51 1.29
C ASN A 86 5.15 9.01 -0.05
N LEU A 87 4.36 8.25 -0.82
CA LEU A 87 4.74 7.83 -2.18
C LEU A 87 4.80 9.02 -3.14
N ALA A 88 3.85 9.95 -3.06
CA ALA A 88 3.86 11.16 -3.89
C ALA A 88 5.05 12.08 -3.52
N ASP A 89 5.33 12.23 -2.23
CA ASP A 89 6.49 12.98 -1.74
C ASP A 89 7.81 12.34 -2.14
N LEU A 90 7.87 11.00 -2.15
CA LEU A 90 9.02 10.27 -2.68
C LEU A 90 9.23 10.59 -4.17
N ILE A 91 8.18 10.52 -4.98
CA ILE A 91 8.23 10.89 -6.40
C ILE A 91 8.72 12.33 -6.55
N TYR A 92 8.15 13.27 -5.79
CA TYR A 92 8.56 14.67 -5.80
C TYR A 92 10.03 14.86 -5.41
N ALA A 93 10.51 14.15 -4.38
CA ALA A 93 11.88 14.28 -3.89
C ALA A 93 12.94 13.84 -4.93
N PHE A 94 12.60 12.87 -5.79
CA PHE A 94 13.48 12.39 -6.85
C PHE A 94 13.29 13.08 -8.20
N THR A 95 12.08 13.53 -8.53
CA THR A 95 11.73 14.05 -9.87
C THR A 95 11.39 15.54 -9.91
N ASN A 96 11.25 16.20 -8.76
CA ASN A 96 10.68 17.56 -8.64
C ASN A 96 9.24 17.70 -9.17
N PHE A 97 8.57 16.61 -9.55
CA PHE A 97 7.22 16.65 -10.06
C PHE A 97 6.20 16.60 -8.91
N LYS A 98 5.36 17.64 -8.80
CA LYS A 98 4.34 17.73 -7.75
C LYS A 98 3.08 16.98 -8.16
N LEU A 99 3.13 15.67 -8.01
CA LEU A 99 2.03 14.78 -8.40
C LEU A 99 0.69 15.16 -7.72
N LEU A 100 0.71 15.54 -6.44
CA LEU A 100 -0.51 15.90 -5.69
C LEU A 100 -1.17 17.19 -6.18
N ASP A 101 -0.38 18.20 -6.56
CA ASP A 101 -0.89 19.49 -7.05
C ASP A 101 -1.67 19.33 -8.36
N HIS A 102 -1.28 18.36 -9.20
CA HIS A 102 -1.93 18.08 -10.48
C HIS A 102 -3.17 17.20 -10.36
N ILE A 103 -3.31 16.41 -9.30
CA ILE A 103 -4.48 15.55 -9.06
C ILE A 103 -5.49 16.23 -8.10
N GLY A 104 -5.23 17.50 -7.76
CA GLY A 104 -5.67 18.27 -6.59
C GLY A 104 -7.17 18.38 -6.24
N PHE A 105 -8.09 17.70 -6.92
CA PHE A 105 -9.51 17.64 -6.53
C PHE A 105 -9.98 16.24 -6.11
N PHE A 106 -9.50 15.18 -6.76
CA PHE A 106 -9.93 13.81 -6.48
C PHE A 106 -9.32 13.27 -5.17
N LEU A 107 -8.02 13.50 -4.95
CA LEU A 107 -7.38 13.18 -3.66
C LEU A 107 -7.85 14.12 -2.56
N LEU A 108 -8.06 15.40 -2.82
CA LEU A 108 -8.51 16.33 -1.77
C LEU A 108 -9.88 15.92 -1.20
N PHE A 109 -10.84 15.54 -2.07
CA PHE A 109 -12.14 15.02 -1.64
C PHE A 109 -12.00 13.69 -0.88
N PHE A 110 -11.13 12.78 -1.34
CA PHE A 110 -10.91 11.48 -0.70
C PHE A 110 -10.24 11.56 0.69
N PHE A 111 -9.42 12.60 0.92
CA PHE A 111 -8.67 12.81 2.17
C PHE A 111 -9.38 13.74 3.18
N PHE A 112 -10.36 14.54 2.75
CA PHE A 112 -11.13 15.45 3.63
C PHE A 112 -12.53 14.95 3.99
N VAL A 113 -13.10 14.01 3.23
CA VAL A 113 -14.49 13.54 3.38
C VAL A 113 -14.58 12.18 4.09
N VAL A 114 -13.45 11.55 4.42
CA VAL A 114 -13.33 10.37 5.29
C VAL A 114 -12.53 10.73 6.52
#